data_AF-A0A1F5J6A1-F1
#
_entry.id   AF-A0A1F5J6A1-F1
#
_cell.length_a   1.000
_cell.length_b   1.000
_cell.length_c   1.000
_cell.angle_alpha   90.00
_cell.angle_beta   90.00
_cell.angle_gamma   90.00
#
_symmetry.space_group_name_H-M   'P 1'
#
loop_
_entity.id
_entity.type
_entity.pdbx_description
1 polymer ?
#
loop_
_entity_poly.entity_id
_entity_poly.type
_entity_poly.pdbx_seq_one_letter_code
_entity_poly.pdbx_strand_id
1 'polypeptide(L)'
;MEIRSVHQIAKREWENISVSLELCGNIGKFDLVRYIEKEPQLIRNLIGMEKKIPEYDYLTREAAYVFTELGKEAGERLGLTSELAKAFGGGYSWVRTGWFDLINLEFDDLEIMEDHLTRKIFFFRLFFPLKEDFSWVFDSPDITLNFKSIFERFSSWQNDPVGYDKDLEFYKKEIEPIREGLASALNIDSGRC
;
A
#
# COMPACT_ATOMS: atom_id res chain seq x y z
N MET A 1 3.27 -31.27 0.74
CA MET A 1 4.36 -30.68 1.55
C MET A 1 4.34 -29.16 1.46
N GLU A 2 4.12 -28.58 0.27
CA GLU A 2 4.04 -27.12 0.04
C GLU A 2 2.88 -26.41 0.76
N ILE A 3 1.69 -27.00 0.90
CA ILE A 3 0.54 -26.30 1.53
C ILE A 3 0.76 -26.03 3.03
N ARG A 4 1.45 -26.94 3.75
CA ARG A 4 1.77 -26.74 5.16
C ARG A 4 2.80 -25.62 5.35
N SER A 5 3.77 -25.48 4.44
CA SER A 5 4.72 -24.37 4.50
C SER A 5 4.04 -23.04 4.17
N VAL A 6 3.17 -22.99 3.14
CA VAL A 6 2.38 -21.79 2.78
C VAL A 6 1.55 -21.29 3.96
N HIS A 7 0.91 -22.20 4.69
CA HIS A 7 0.16 -21.84 5.89
C HIS A 7 1.06 -21.20 6.96
N GLN A 8 2.23 -21.79 7.22
CA GLN A 8 3.17 -21.28 8.22
C GLN A 8 3.68 -19.89 7.83
N ILE A 9 3.97 -19.67 6.55
CA ILE A 9 4.42 -18.37 6.02
C ILE A 9 3.33 -17.33 6.17
N ALA A 10 2.12 -17.62 5.69
CA ALA A 10 1.00 -16.68 5.78
C ALA A 10 0.66 -16.33 7.23
N LYS A 11 0.72 -17.33 8.13
CA LYS A 11 0.53 -17.12 9.56
C LYS A 11 1.63 -16.24 10.16
N ARG A 12 2.90 -16.51 9.85
CA ARG A 12 4.05 -15.70 10.28
C ARG A 12 3.89 -14.24 9.85
N GLU A 13 3.56 -14.01 8.57
CA GLU A 13 3.39 -12.64 8.08
C GLU A 13 2.16 -11.95 8.66
N TRP A 14 1.07 -12.68 8.91
CA TRP A 14 -0.09 -12.13 9.61
C TRP A 14 0.24 -11.72 11.05
N GLU A 15 1.03 -12.52 11.77
CA GLU A 15 1.50 -12.19 13.11
C GLU A 15 2.39 -10.94 13.09
N ASN A 16 3.27 -10.80 12.10
CA ASN A 16 4.08 -9.58 11.90
C ASN A 16 3.22 -8.34 11.62
N ILE A 17 2.19 -8.47 10.77
CA ILE A 17 1.22 -7.39 10.52
C ILE A 17 0.46 -7.03 11.80
N SER A 18 0.05 -8.04 12.57
CA SER A 18 -0.69 -7.83 13.82
C SER A 18 0.12 -7.00 14.82
N VAL A 19 1.42 -7.26 14.92
CA VAL A 19 2.34 -6.45 15.76
C VAL A 19 2.47 -5.03 15.20
N SER A 20 2.67 -4.89 13.89
CA SER A 20 2.82 -3.58 13.23
C SER A 20 1.59 -2.69 13.38
N LEU A 21 0.40 -3.29 13.50
CA LEU A 21 -0.89 -2.60 13.60
C LEU A 21 -1.48 -2.63 15.02
N GLU A 22 -0.71 -3.01 16.04
CA GLU A 22 -1.27 -3.24 17.38
C GLU A 22 -1.97 -2.02 17.98
N LEU A 23 -1.49 -0.82 17.65
CA LEU A 23 -2.09 0.44 18.10
C LEU A 23 -3.31 0.88 17.27
N CYS A 24 -3.53 0.29 16.10
CA CYS A 24 -4.70 0.53 15.26
C CYS A 24 -5.91 -0.28 15.76
N GLY A 25 -5.67 -1.44 16.38
CA GLY A 25 -6.69 -2.33 16.91
C GLY A 25 -6.37 -3.80 16.71
N ASN A 26 -7.30 -4.67 17.11
CA ASN A 26 -7.12 -6.12 17.02
C ASN A 26 -7.66 -6.67 15.70
N ILE A 27 -6.77 -7.18 14.84
CA ILE A 27 -7.13 -7.80 13.56
C ILE A 27 -7.51 -9.28 13.66
N GLY A 28 -7.47 -9.85 14.87
CA GLY A 28 -7.82 -11.24 15.13
C GLY A 28 -6.82 -12.25 14.55
N LYS A 29 -7.19 -13.53 14.59
CA LYS A 29 -6.33 -14.62 14.11
C LYS A 29 -6.41 -14.79 12.61
N PHE A 30 -5.32 -15.22 12.00
CA PHE A 30 -5.32 -15.60 10.59
C PHE A 30 -6.20 -16.84 10.35
N ASP A 31 -7.09 -16.75 9.36
CA ASP A 31 -7.96 -17.86 8.94
C ASP A 31 -7.61 -18.24 7.50
N LEU A 32 -6.67 -19.18 7.36
CA LEU A 32 -6.19 -19.61 6.05
C LEU A 32 -7.30 -20.17 5.17
N VAL A 33 -8.26 -20.90 5.74
CA VAL A 33 -9.28 -21.61 4.94
C VAL A 33 -10.16 -20.61 4.23
N ARG A 34 -10.71 -19.66 5.00
CA ARG A 34 -11.52 -18.56 4.45
C ARG A 34 -10.74 -17.72 3.44
N TYR A 35 -9.44 -17.56 3.64
CA TYR A 35 -8.61 -16.69 2.81
C TYR A 35 -8.20 -17.35 1.50
N ILE A 36 -7.88 -18.65 1.52
CA ILE A 36 -7.60 -19.45 0.31
C ILE A 36 -8.82 -19.52 -0.61
N GLU A 37 -10.02 -19.66 -0.05
CA GLU A 37 -11.26 -19.69 -0.83
C GLU A 37 -11.51 -18.38 -1.59
N LYS A 38 -11.12 -17.25 -0.99
CA LYS A 38 -11.30 -15.92 -1.57
C LYS A 38 -10.23 -15.56 -2.60
N GLU A 39 -8.97 -15.91 -2.36
CA GLU A 39 -7.83 -15.40 -3.14
C GLU A 39 -6.86 -16.55 -3.53
N PRO A 40 -7.20 -17.39 -4.52
CA PRO A 40 -6.36 -18.53 -4.92
C PRO A 40 -4.98 -18.11 -5.45
N GLN A 41 -4.89 -16.90 -6.01
CA GLN A 41 -3.64 -16.32 -6.52
C GLN A 41 -2.64 -16.01 -5.38
N LEU A 42 -3.12 -15.82 -4.15
CA LEU A 42 -2.27 -15.60 -2.99
C LEU A 42 -1.39 -16.80 -2.67
N ILE A 43 -1.89 -18.04 -2.80
CA ILE A 43 -1.09 -19.24 -2.53
C ILE A 43 0.13 -19.26 -3.45
N ARG A 44 -0.07 -18.99 -4.74
CA ARG A 44 1.00 -18.95 -5.73
C ARG A 44 2.05 -17.89 -5.37
N ASN A 45 1.59 -16.70 -4.97
CA ASN A 45 2.50 -15.63 -4.56
C ASN A 45 3.21 -15.92 -3.23
N LEU A 46 2.56 -16.55 -2.25
CA LEU A 46 3.21 -16.99 -1.00
C LEU A 46 4.33 -17.99 -1.26
N ILE A 47 4.10 -18.97 -2.14
CA ILE A 47 5.14 -19.94 -2.56
C ILE A 47 6.28 -19.22 -3.28
N GLY A 48 5.95 -18.30 -4.20
CA GLY A 48 6.95 -17.55 -4.97
C GLY A 48 7.79 -16.62 -4.10
N MET A 49 7.14 -15.93 -3.15
CA MET A 49 7.78 -15.08 -2.16
C MET A 49 8.80 -15.89 -1.34
N GLU A 50 8.38 -16.99 -0.71
CA GLU A 50 9.28 -17.79 0.13
C GLU A 50 10.50 -18.33 -0.63
N LYS A 51 10.30 -18.74 -1.88
CA LYS A 51 11.40 -19.22 -2.73
C LYS A 51 12.43 -18.12 -3.04
N LYS A 52 12.03 -16.85 -3.03
CA LYS A 52 12.86 -15.70 -3.40
C LYS A 52 13.43 -14.93 -2.20
N ILE A 53 12.88 -15.10 -1.00
CA ILE A 53 13.37 -14.45 0.23
C ILE A 53 14.89 -14.55 0.41
N PRO A 54 15.55 -15.71 0.20
CA PRO A 54 17.00 -15.80 0.43
C PRO A 54 17.86 -14.90 -0.46
N GLU A 55 17.36 -14.52 -1.64
CA GLU A 55 18.10 -13.76 -2.65
C GLU A 55 17.65 -12.29 -2.72
N TYR A 56 16.35 -12.05 -2.59
CA TYR A 56 15.73 -10.74 -2.81
C TYR A 56 15.04 -10.17 -1.57
N ASP A 57 15.07 -10.89 -0.44
CA ASP A 57 14.25 -10.58 0.74
C ASP A 57 12.78 -10.35 0.32
N TYR A 58 12.15 -9.27 0.76
CA TYR A 58 10.80 -8.88 0.34
C TYR A 58 10.74 -8.01 -0.93
N LEU A 59 11.85 -7.68 -1.58
CA LEU A 59 11.86 -6.85 -2.79
C LEU A 59 11.46 -7.66 -4.04
N THR A 60 10.23 -8.18 -4.03
CA THR A 60 9.67 -9.00 -5.12
C THR A 60 8.21 -8.67 -5.38
N ARG A 61 7.77 -8.87 -6.62
CA ARG A 61 6.35 -8.72 -7.00
C ARG A 61 5.44 -9.65 -6.20
N GLU A 62 5.91 -10.86 -5.90
CA GLU A 62 5.16 -11.84 -5.11
C GLU A 62 4.95 -11.36 -3.67
N ALA A 63 5.99 -10.86 -3.01
CA ALA A 63 5.87 -10.26 -1.68
C ALA A 63 4.94 -9.05 -1.72
N ALA A 64 5.07 -8.19 -2.74
CA ALA A 64 4.23 -7.01 -2.89
C ALA A 64 2.74 -7.38 -2.99
N TYR A 65 2.41 -8.43 -3.74
CA TYR A 65 1.05 -8.96 -3.81
C TYR A 65 0.58 -9.50 -2.46
N VAL A 66 1.39 -10.33 -1.80
CA VAL A 66 1.04 -10.94 -0.51
C VAL A 66 0.73 -9.87 0.54
N PHE A 67 1.63 -8.89 0.72
CA PHE A 67 1.42 -7.84 1.70
C PHE A 67 0.28 -6.89 1.34
N THR A 68 -0.04 -6.72 0.05
CA THR A 68 -1.22 -5.95 -0.37
C THR A 68 -2.50 -6.63 0.12
N GLU A 69 -2.65 -7.93 -0.15
CA GLU A 69 -3.85 -8.66 0.25
C GLU A 69 -3.95 -8.78 1.78
N LEU A 70 -2.88 -9.18 2.47
CA LEU A 70 -2.90 -9.30 3.93
C LEU A 70 -3.17 -7.94 4.60
N GLY A 71 -2.57 -6.85 4.10
CA GLY A 71 -2.81 -5.50 4.58
C GLY A 71 -4.26 -5.03 4.33
N LYS A 72 -4.84 -5.36 3.18
CA LYS A 72 -6.25 -5.13 2.88
C LYS A 72 -7.16 -5.86 3.86
N GLU A 73 -6.96 -7.15 4.07
CA GLU A 73 -7.77 -7.92 5.04
C GLU A 73 -7.61 -7.36 6.45
N ALA A 74 -6.40 -6.96 6.87
CA ALA A 74 -6.19 -6.29 8.14
C ALA A 74 -7.00 -4.99 8.25
N GLY A 75 -6.95 -4.14 7.21
CA GLY A 75 -7.73 -2.90 7.13
C GLY A 75 -9.25 -3.14 7.22
N GLU A 76 -9.77 -4.15 6.50
CA GLU A 76 -11.19 -4.52 6.57
C GLU A 76 -11.58 -4.98 7.98
N ARG A 77 -10.71 -5.74 8.67
CA ARG A 77 -10.96 -6.19 10.05
C ARG A 77 -10.90 -5.07 11.08
N LEU A 78 -10.12 -4.02 10.80
CA LEU A 78 -10.11 -2.80 11.62
C LEU A 78 -11.30 -1.87 11.31
N GLY A 79 -12.12 -2.20 10.31
CA GLY A 79 -13.37 -1.49 10.00
C GLY A 79 -13.30 -0.55 8.80
N LEU A 80 -12.25 -0.59 7.97
CA LEU A 80 -12.21 0.14 6.72
C LEU A 80 -13.15 -0.50 5.67
N THR A 81 -13.73 0.32 4.80
CA THR A 81 -14.43 -0.13 3.59
C THR A 81 -13.45 -0.83 2.66
N SER A 82 -13.95 -1.73 1.82
CA SER A 82 -13.07 -2.54 0.95
C SER A 82 -12.17 -1.69 0.04
N GLU A 83 -12.66 -0.53 -0.44
CA GLU A 83 -11.87 0.39 -1.27
C GLU A 83 -10.71 1.03 -0.49
N LEU A 84 -11.00 1.59 0.70
CA LEU A 84 -9.98 2.19 1.56
C LEU A 84 -9.01 1.14 2.11
N ALA A 85 -9.50 -0.05 2.44
CA ALA A 85 -8.69 -1.17 2.86
C ALA A 85 -7.73 -1.62 1.75
N LYS A 86 -8.18 -1.65 0.49
CA LYS A 86 -7.32 -1.97 -0.67
C LYS A 86 -6.21 -0.92 -0.85
N ALA A 87 -6.53 0.36 -0.71
CA ALA A 87 -5.54 1.44 -0.77
C ALA A 87 -4.55 1.36 0.42
N PHE A 88 -5.05 1.11 1.63
CA PHE A 88 -4.22 0.90 2.82
C PHE A 88 -3.27 -0.29 2.66
N GLY A 89 -3.77 -1.44 2.18
CA GLY A 89 -2.98 -2.63 1.91
C GLY A 89 -1.89 -2.38 0.87
N GLY A 90 -2.20 -1.63 -0.19
CA GLY A 90 -1.21 -1.20 -1.19
C GLY A 90 -0.08 -0.38 -0.56
N GLY A 91 -0.42 0.58 0.30
CA GLY A 91 0.57 1.38 1.02
C GLY A 91 1.41 0.57 2.01
N TYR A 92 0.79 -0.33 2.79
CA TYR A 92 1.48 -1.26 3.67
C TYR A 92 2.50 -2.10 2.87
N SER A 93 2.09 -2.60 1.71
CA SER A 93 2.96 -3.35 0.82
C SER A 93 4.17 -2.54 0.35
N TRP A 94 3.98 -1.28 -0.04
CA TRP A 94 5.09 -0.41 -0.48
C TRP A 94 6.14 -0.24 0.60
N VAL A 95 5.73 0.04 1.83
CA VAL A 95 6.66 0.25 2.93
C VAL A 95 7.35 -1.04 3.36
N ARG A 96 6.66 -2.18 3.24
CA ARG A 96 7.22 -3.48 3.63
C ARG A 96 8.20 -4.05 2.60
N THR A 97 7.96 -3.79 1.32
CA THR A 97 8.67 -4.46 0.23
C THR A 97 9.59 -3.54 -0.56
N GLY A 98 9.39 -2.22 -0.48
CA GLY A 98 10.00 -1.25 -1.39
C GLY A 98 9.50 -1.37 -2.84
N TRP A 99 8.54 -2.26 -3.12
CA TRP A 99 8.06 -2.54 -4.46
C TRP A 99 6.91 -1.60 -4.83
N PHE A 100 7.19 -0.62 -5.70
CA PHE A 100 6.21 0.35 -6.15
C PHE A 100 5.79 0.08 -7.60
N ASP A 101 4.64 -0.58 -7.77
CA ASP A 101 4.08 -0.86 -9.10
C ASP A 101 3.10 0.25 -9.50
N LEU A 102 3.63 1.25 -10.22
CA LEU A 102 2.87 2.35 -10.78
C LEU A 102 2.08 1.96 -12.04
N ILE A 103 2.47 0.91 -12.74
CA ILE A 103 2.08 0.66 -14.13
C ILE A 103 1.57 -0.77 -14.26
N ASN A 104 0.27 -0.94 -13.99
CA ASN A 104 -0.42 -2.18 -14.34
C ASN A 104 -1.83 -1.90 -14.84
N LEU A 105 -1.98 -0.84 -15.63
CA LEU A 105 -3.26 -0.41 -16.16
C LEU A 105 -3.09 -0.02 -17.63
N GLU A 106 -3.74 -0.78 -18.50
CA GLU A 106 -4.02 -0.40 -19.87
C GLU A 106 -5.17 0.61 -19.81
N PHE A 107 -4.83 1.90 -19.75
CA PHE A 107 -5.80 2.98 -19.88
C PHE A 107 -5.69 3.57 -21.28
N ASP A 108 -6.79 3.53 -22.03
CA ASP A 108 -6.88 4.20 -23.33
C ASP A 108 -7.17 5.71 -23.19
N ASP A 109 -7.47 6.17 -21.97
CA ASP A 109 -7.83 7.55 -21.64
C ASP A 109 -6.76 8.20 -20.75
N LEU A 110 -6.15 9.27 -21.26
CA LEU A 110 -5.11 10.04 -20.59
C LEU A 110 -5.59 10.73 -19.29
N GLU A 111 -6.82 11.24 -19.26
CA GLU A 111 -7.36 11.95 -18.10
C GLU A 111 -7.63 10.98 -16.94
N ILE A 112 -8.18 9.80 -17.25
CA ILE A 112 -8.39 8.72 -16.28
C ILE A 112 -7.05 8.21 -15.74
N MET A 113 -6.05 8.06 -16.61
CA MET A 113 -4.71 7.67 -16.20
C MET A 113 -4.06 8.72 -15.27
N GLU A 114 -4.18 10.00 -15.58
CA GLU A 114 -3.65 11.10 -14.76
C GLU A 114 -4.32 11.18 -13.39
N ASP A 115 -5.65 11.08 -13.30
CA ASP A 115 -6.36 11.07 -12.01
C ASP A 115 -5.94 9.85 -11.18
N HIS A 116 -5.84 8.68 -11.82
CA HIS A 116 -5.40 7.46 -11.14
C HIS A 116 -3.96 7.56 -10.62
N LEU A 117 -3.02 8.06 -11.43
CA LEU A 117 -1.63 8.30 -11.01
C LEU A 117 -1.58 9.32 -9.86
N THR A 118 -2.33 10.42 -9.97
CA THR A 118 -2.40 11.44 -8.92
C THR A 118 -2.85 10.85 -7.59
N ARG A 119 -3.91 10.04 -7.58
CA ARG A 119 -4.37 9.33 -6.37
C ARG A 119 -3.32 8.37 -5.84
N LYS A 120 -2.65 7.59 -6.70
CA LYS A 120 -1.59 6.67 -6.28
C LYS A 120 -0.42 7.39 -5.62
N ILE A 121 0.03 8.51 -6.19
CA ILE A 121 1.13 9.28 -5.60
C ILE A 121 0.67 10.01 -4.33
N PHE A 122 -0.58 10.49 -4.28
CA PHE A 122 -1.19 11.01 -3.05
C PHE A 122 -1.15 9.97 -1.93
N PHE A 123 -1.61 8.74 -2.19
CA PHE A 123 -1.51 7.66 -1.21
C PHE A 123 -0.05 7.35 -0.85
N PHE A 124 0.87 7.31 -1.83
CA PHE A 124 2.29 7.10 -1.56
C PHE A 124 2.84 8.13 -0.58
N ARG A 125 2.44 9.40 -0.73
CA ARG A 125 2.87 10.49 0.14
C ARG A 125 2.38 10.40 1.58
N LEU A 126 1.32 9.65 1.85
CA LEU A 126 0.90 9.36 3.23
C LEU A 126 1.90 8.44 3.94
N PHE A 127 2.49 7.51 3.20
CA PHE A 127 3.48 6.56 3.73
C PHE A 127 4.91 7.10 3.63
N PHE A 128 5.14 8.12 2.79
CA PHE A 128 6.43 8.79 2.60
C PHE A 128 6.26 10.33 2.57
N PRO A 129 5.88 10.95 3.69
CA PRO A 129 5.66 12.40 3.77
C PRO A 129 6.95 13.20 3.54
N LEU A 130 6.82 14.39 2.95
CA LEU A 130 7.95 15.30 2.76
C LEU A 130 8.46 15.82 4.11
N LYS A 131 9.79 15.92 4.24
CA LYS A 131 10.49 16.54 5.39
C LYS A 131 10.33 15.80 6.72
N GLU A 132 9.75 14.60 6.72
CA GLU A 132 9.72 13.69 7.85
C GLU A 132 10.61 12.48 7.56
N ASP A 133 11.35 12.02 8.56
CA ASP A 133 12.19 10.83 8.43
C ASP A 133 11.35 9.59 8.76
N PHE A 134 10.73 9.00 7.73
CA PHE A 134 10.05 7.72 7.83
C PHE A 134 11.02 6.59 7.53
N SER A 135 11.87 6.24 8.51
CA SER A 135 12.66 5.01 8.43
C SER A 135 11.77 3.81 8.76
N TRP A 136 11.35 3.08 7.73
CA TRP A 136 10.50 1.90 7.88
C TRP A 136 11.30 0.71 8.41
N VAL A 137 11.50 0.67 9.74
CA VAL A 137 12.10 -0.47 10.45
C VAL A 137 10.99 -1.23 11.16
N PHE A 138 10.55 -2.32 10.56
CA PHE A 138 9.40 -3.10 11.05
C PHE A 138 9.61 -3.75 12.42
N ASP A 139 10.86 -3.90 12.85
CA ASP A 139 11.20 -4.43 14.18
C ASP A 139 11.35 -3.31 15.24
N SER A 140 11.05 -2.05 14.88
CA SER A 140 11.12 -0.90 15.79
C SER A 140 9.75 -0.53 16.36
N PRO A 141 9.67 0.03 17.58
CA PRO A 141 8.41 0.53 18.13
C PRO A 141 7.74 1.62 17.29
N ASP A 142 8.54 2.41 16.55
CA ASP A 142 8.08 3.55 15.75
C ASP A 142 7.12 3.12 14.64
N ILE A 143 7.24 1.87 14.17
CA ILE A 143 6.35 1.30 13.14
C ILE A 143 4.88 1.39 13.53
N THR A 144 4.58 1.12 14.80
CA THR A 144 3.22 1.03 15.31
C THR A 144 2.56 2.42 15.38
N LEU A 145 3.34 3.44 15.74
CA LEU A 145 2.91 4.84 15.77
C LEU A 145 2.69 5.37 14.35
N ASN A 146 3.59 5.05 13.42
CA ASN A 146 3.47 5.42 12.02
C ASN A 146 2.21 4.83 11.39
N PHE A 147 1.99 3.52 11.56
CA PHE A 147 0.77 2.89 11.05
C PHE A 147 -0.49 3.39 11.73
N LYS A 148 -0.46 3.70 13.04
CA LYS A 148 -1.60 4.30 13.73
C LYS A 148 -1.99 5.65 13.10
N SER A 149 -1.01 6.53 12.89
CA SER A 149 -1.25 7.85 12.27
C SER A 149 -1.87 7.71 10.88
N ILE A 150 -1.31 6.81 10.06
CA ILE A 150 -1.84 6.54 8.71
C ILE A 150 -3.24 5.94 8.80
N PHE A 151 -3.47 4.95 9.65
CA PHE A 151 -4.78 4.30 9.77
C PHE A 151 -5.87 5.26 10.27
N GLU A 152 -5.55 6.14 11.22
CA GLU A 152 -6.44 7.20 11.69
C GLU A 152 -6.83 8.15 10.55
N ARG A 153 -5.91 8.45 9.63
CA ARG A 153 -6.21 9.24 8.43
C ARG A 153 -7.22 8.52 7.52
N PHE A 154 -6.98 7.24 7.20
CA PHE A 154 -7.92 6.44 6.40
C PHE A 154 -9.31 6.35 7.07
N SER A 155 -9.34 6.15 8.38
CA SER A 155 -10.58 6.12 9.16
C SER A 155 -11.30 7.47 9.14
N SER A 156 -10.56 8.58 9.17
CA SER A 156 -11.15 9.92 9.09
C SER A 156 -11.84 10.16 7.74
N TRP A 157 -11.22 9.76 6.63
CA TRP A 157 -11.78 9.89 5.28
C TRP A 157 -13.04 9.06 5.07
N GLN A 158 -13.10 7.88 5.68
CA GLN A 158 -14.30 7.06 5.66
C GLN A 158 -15.50 7.76 6.32
N ASN A 159 -15.25 8.44 7.44
CA ASN A 159 -16.29 9.10 8.23
C ASN A 159 -16.60 10.53 7.75
N ASP A 160 -15.66 11.14 7.02
CA ASP A 160 -15.78 12.46 6.41
C ASP A 160 -15.17 12.47 4.99
N PRO A 161 -15.97 12.13 3.96
CA PRO A 161 -15.53 12.17 2.57
C PRO A 161 -15.06 13.57 2.11
N VAL A 162 -15.58 14.64 2.73
CA VAL A 162 -15.14 16.01 2.41
C VAL A 162 -13.70 16.25 2.87
N GLY A 163 -13.26 15.58 3.93
CA GLY A 163 -11.88 15.58 4.38
C GLY A 163 -10.92 14.99 3.34
N TYR A 164 -11.32 13.90 2.68
CA TYR A 164 -10.53 13.28 1.61
C TYR A 164 -10.34 14.22 0.42
N ASP A 165 -11.42 14.84 -0.07
CA ASP A 165 -11.35 15.77 -1.20
C ASP A 165 -10.45 16.97 -0.90
N LYS A 166 -10.51 17.49 0.34
CA LYS A 166 -9.63 18.59 0.78
C LYS A 166 -8.16 18.18 0.80
N ASP A 167 -7.85 17.01 1.33
CA ASP A 167 -6.47 16.51 1.39
C ASP A 167 -5.92 16.26 -0.03
N LEU A 168 -6.73 15.71 -0.93
CA LEU A 168 -6.35 15.50 -2.34
C LEU A 168 -6.13 16.82 -3.09
N GLU A 169 -7.03 17.80 -2.92
CA GLU A 169 -6.89 19.12 -3.54
C GLU A 169 -5.70 19.91 -2.99
N PHE A 170 -5.43 19.79 -1.68
CA PHE A 170 -4.22 20.35 -1.09
C PHE A 170 -2.96 19.73 -1.72
N TYR A 171 -2.93 18.39 -1.82
CA TYR A 171 -1.83 17.68 -2.44
C TYR A 171 -1.60 18.09 -3.89
N LYS A 172 -2.65 18.16 -4.71
CA LYS A 172 -2.58 18.64 -6.11
C LYS A 172 -1.91 20.01 -6.20
N LYS A 173 -2.30 20.95 -5.33
CA LYS A 173 -1.70 22.30 -5.28
C LYS A 173 -0.23 22.29 -4.90
N GLU A 174 0.23 21.33 -4.10
CA GLU A 174 1.65 21.19 -3.77
C GLU A 174 2.49 20.62 -4.92
N ILE A 175 1.93 19.69 -5.70
CA ILE A 175 2.66 19.06 -6.81
C ILE A 175 2.62 19.85 -8.11
N GLU A 176 1.59 20.67 -8.33
CA GLU A 176 1.42 21.43 -9.57
C GLU A 176 2.66 22.29 -9.93
N PRO A 177 3.26 23.05 -9.00
CA PRO A 177 4.47 23.83 -9.30
C PRO A 177 5.68 22.95 -9.66
N ILE A 178 5.78 21.76 -9.07
CA ILE A 178 6.84 20.79 -9.37
C ILE A 178 6.63 20.21 -10.78
N ARG A 179 5.37 19.91 -11.13
CA ARG A 179 4.97 19.41 -12.44
C ARG A 179 5.28 20.43 -13.54
N GLU A 180 4.86 21.68 -13.36
CA GLU A 180 5.13 22.78 -14.29
C GLU A 180 6.65 23.03 -14.44
N GLY A 181 7.39 23.03 -13.33
CA GLY A 181 8.84 23.19 -13.33
C GLY A 181 9.56 22.07 -14.10
N LEU A 182 9.14 20.82 -13.93
CA LEU A 182 9.66 19.67 -14.67
C LEU A 182 9.29 19.72 -16.15
N ALA A 183 8.04 20.03 -16.49
CA ALA A 183 7.60 20.13 -17.88
C ALA A 183 8.36 21.24 -18.64
N SER A 184 8.58 22.38 -17.99
CA SER A 184 9.40 23.48 -18.49
C SER A 184 10.87 23.07 -18.66
N ALA A 185 11.47 22.41 -17.68
CA ALA A 185 12.85 21.94 -17.74
C ALA A 185 13.08 20.85 -18.81
N LEU A 186 12.05 20.05 -19.11
CA LEU A 186 12.09 18.98 -20.08
C LEU A 186 11.65 19.42 -21.49
N ASN A 187 11.34 20.71 -21.71
CA ASN A 187 10.84 21.26 -22.97
C ASN A 187 9.59 20.52 -23.52
N ILE A 188 8.76 19.96 -22.64
CA ILE A 188 7.58 19.19 -23.07
C ILE A 188 6.53 20.12 -23.71
N ASP A 189 6.59 21.42 -23.42
CA ASP A 189 5.73 22.45 -24.03
C ASP A 189 6.24 23.03 -25.37
N SER A 190 7.40 22.60 -25.91
CA SER A 190 7.89 23.12 -27.21
C SER A 190 7.29 22.41 -28.44
N GLY A 191 6.13 21.74 -28.28
CA GLY A 191 5.40 21.03 -29.34
C GLY A 191 4.43 21.89 -30.17
N ARG A 192 4.74 23.17 -30.42
CA ARG A 192 4.09 23.98 -31.45
C ARG A 192 5.13 24.63 -32.36
N CYS A 193 5.48 23.92 -33.44
CA CYS A 193 5.87 24.52 -34.71
C CYS A 193 4.76 24.25 -35.73
#